data_AF-A0A3R8NQM3-F1
#
_entry.id   AF-A0A3R8NQM3-F1
#
_cell.length_a   1.000
_cell.length_b   1.000
_cell.length_c   1.000
_cell.angle_alpha   90.00
_cell.angle_beta   90.00
_cell.angle_gamma   90.00
#
_symmetry.space_group_name_H-M   'P 1'
#
loop_
_entity.id
_entity.type
_entity.pdbx_description
1 polymer ?
#
loop_
_entity_poly.entity_id
_entity_poly.type
_entity_poly.pdbx_seq_one_letter_code
_entity_poly.pdbx_strand_id
1 'polypeptide(L)'
;MLYDRAMLTRSPLPRAGRCFPLLATLLLTGTTAHGETVSPSSVSSAMAQTSLPPAESTPPGKSTQSAGHTVRTVGSSTPSAHRPASPGLSPLPVPGNDSPHPHGTLTGSGPAILPTSEQHWITSSHTGRRYRIQTTITGPAPESGYPVFYTLDGDTLFAVAAMAAHALTTRTGENGVEPMLIVGVGYSDGAWLNTDARVDDYTPPVPDGSASHDPRGRIQGGADRFLAFLKQELQPALAQRFPIDPQSQSLFGHSFGGLFTLHTLFTQPDAFQCYIASSPSLWWHDEYVLKERDAFVTRMRAALTGKPAGGSPVALPATVPGSKSDSEKGHTTVRESTSPDTSHATPALPRLRLSIGEYEQKHAPRIAPDSQRAQMLKNRAQVDRVHRFAQHMHEALPELDLSMTEYPGATHGSAQMYAVLDALRHACGKE
;
A
#
# COMPACT_ATOMS: atom_id res chain seq x y z
N MET A 1 55.36 -5.16 -11.27
CA MET A 1 55.59 -3.93 -12.07
C MET A 1 54.61 -2.90 -11.54
N LEU A 2 55.01 -2.11 -10.52
CA LEU A 2 55.43 -0.70 -10.65
C LEU A 2 54.28 0.13 -11.25
N TYR A 3 53.50 0.91 -10.50
CA TYR A 3 53.97 2.07 -9.74
C TYR A 3 53.04 2.42 -8.55
N ASP A 4 53.66 2.97 -7.52
CA ASP A 4 53.10 3.46 -6.26
C ASP A 4 53.16 5.01 -6.23
N ARG A 5 52.48 5.61 -5.24
CA ARG A 5 52.49 7.03 -4.76
C ARG A 5 51.44 8.04 -5.25
N ALA A 6 50.45 8.21 -4.36
CA ALA A 6 50.21 9.38 -3.50
C ALA A 6 49.94 10.76 -4.11
N MET A 7 48.80 11.36 -3.72
CA MET A 7 48.69 12.76 -3.28
C MET A 7 47.47 12.91 -2.35
N LEU A 8 47.75 13.23 -1.09
CA LEU A 8 46.85 13.75 -0.07
C LEU A 8 46.68 15.26 -0.27
N THR A 9 45.46 15.78 -0.34
CA THR A 9 45.14 17.14 0.09
C THR A 9 43.75 17.20 0.73
N ARG A 10 43.71 17.69 1.97
CA ARG A 10 42.52 17.98 2.78
C ARG A 10 41.99 19.40 2.51
N SER A 11 40.71 19.59 2.82
CA SER A 11 40.06 20.76 3.48
C SER A 11 38.99 21.48 2.63
N PRO A 12 38.08 22.30 3.22
CA PRO A 12 37.16 22.01 4.33
C PRO A 12 35.72 22.57 4.13
N LEU A 13 34.81 22.23 5.06
CA LEU A 13 33.49 22.85 5.30
C LEU A 13 33.55 24.38 5.56
N PRO A 14 32.46 25.14 5.38
CA PRO A 14 32.25 26.41 6.06
C PRO A 14 31.23 26.30 7.22
N ARG A 15 31.60 26.88 8.37
CA ARG A 15 30.75 27.15 9.53
C ARG A 15 30.32 28.63 9.54
N ALA A 16 29.22 28.88 10.24
CA ALA A 16 28.55 30.15 10.49
C ALA A 16 29.40 31.29 11.08
N GLY A 17 28.95 32.53 10.84
CA GLY A 17 29.37 33.74 11.55
C GLY A 17 28.31 34.84 11.46
N ARG A 18 27.81 35.29 12.61
CA ARG A 18 26.83 36.38 12.84
C ARG A 18 27.50 37.76 12.73
N CYS A 19 26.75 38.79 12.32
CA CYS A 19 26.89 40.20 12.76
C CYS A 19 25.57 40.98 12.57
N PHE A 20 25.01 41.50 13.68
CA PHE A 20 24.16 42.72 13.80
C PHE A 20 25.08 43.81 14.40
N PRO A 21 24.75 45.14 14.52
CA PRO A 21 23.44 45.85 14.48
C PRO A 21 23.46 47.13 13.57
N LEU A 22 22.48 48.04 13.42
CA LEU A 22 21.86 48.96 14.40
C LEU A 22 20.88 49.96 13.68
N LEU A 23 19.74 50.30 14.33
CA LEU A 23 18.92 51.56 14.31
C LEU A 23 18.39 52.17 12.97
N ALA A 24 17.26 52.87 12.84
CA ALA A 24 16.26 53.47 13.76
C ALA A 24 14.96 53.90 12.99
N THR A 25 13.81 53.69 13.63
CA THR A 25 12.70 54.64 13.91
C THR A 25 12.11 55.55 12.81
N LEU A 26 10.79 55.44 12.55
CA LEU A 26 9.80 56.51 12.86
C LEU A 26 8.33 56.01 12.85
N LEU A 27 7.61 56.44 13.90
CA LEU A 27 6.17 56.36 14.14
C LEU A 27 5.38 57.43 13.35
N LEU A 28 4.07 57.21 13.14
CA LEU A 28 2.93 58.16 13.34
C LEU A 28 1.65 57.42 12.88
N THR A 29 0.85 56.80 13.76
CA THR A 29 -0.25 57.32 14.62
C THR A 29 -1.52 57.80 13.90
N GLY A 30 -2.65 57.19 14.29
CA GLY A 30 -4.00 57.77 14.36
C GLY A 30 -4.97 57.32 13.25
N THR A 31 -6.26 57.04 13.47
CA THR A 31 -7.10 56.96 14.68
C THR A 31 -8.47 56.39 14.27
N THR A 32 -8.96 55.41 15.04
CA THR A 32 -10.35 55.14 15.50
C THR A 32 -11.61 55.64 14.75
N ALA A 33 -12.57 54.73 14.51
CA ALA A 33 -14.01 54.79 14.91
C ALA A 33 -14.75 53.53 14.36
N HIS A 34 -15.26 52.59 15.17
CA HIS A 34 -16.61 52.48 15.75
C HIS A 34 -17.78 52.18 14.78
N GLY A 35 -18.58 51.15 15.11
CA GLY A 35 -19.84 50.76 14.46
C GLY A 35 -19.94 49.23 14.31
N GLU A 36 -20.31 48.51 15.37
CA GLU A 36 -21.65 47.96 15.64
C GLU A 36 -22.09 46.77 14.74
N THR A 37 -22.42 45.71 15.48
CA THR A 37 -23.18 44.48 15.21
C THR A 37 -24.12 44.43 14.00
N VAL A 38 -24.21 43.25 13.37
CA VAL A 38 -25.45 42.45 13.18
C VAL A 38 -25.11 41.17 12.39
N SER A 39 -25.50 40.01 12.93
CA SER A 39 -25.59 38.74 12.18
C SER A 39 -26.90 38.72 11.37
N PRO A 40 -26.93 37.98 10.25
CA PRO A 40 -28.04 37.04 10.10
C PRO A 40 -27.61 35.64 9.64
N SER A 41 -28.22 34.69 10.32
CA SER A 41 -28.64 33.33 9.96
C SER A 41 -28.59 32.90 8.48
N SER A 42 -28.06 31.67 8.31
CA SER A 42 -28.54 30.57 7.44
C SER A 42 -29.30 30.93 6.16
N VAL A 43 -28.63 30.70 5.01
CA VAL A 43 -29.30 30.50 3.73
C VAL A 43 -28.91 29.12 3.19
N SER A 44 -29.92 28.26 3.15
CA SER A 44 -29.96 27.03 2.38
C SER A 44 -29.86 27.38 0.89
N SER A 45 -28.89 26.82 0.17
CA SER A 45 -28.86 26.88 -1.29
C SER A 45 -28.75 25.48 -1.86
N ALA A 46 -29.91 24.94 -2.19
CA ALA A 46 -30.07 23.94 -3.23
C ALA A 46 -29.53 24.52 -4.55
N MET A 47 -28.56 23.83 -5.16
CA MET A 47 -28.13 24.11 -6.53
C MET A 47 -28.30 22.85 -7.36
N ALA A 48 -29.43 22.87 -8.05
CA ALA A 48 -29.73 22.37 -9.38
C ALA A 48 -28.71 21.41 -10.02
N GLN A 49 -29.25 20.21 -10.27
CA GLN A 49 -28.81 19.24 -11.25
C GLN A 49 -28.70 19.88 -12.64
N THR A 50 -27.55 19.71 -13.28
CA THR A 50 -27.43 19.78 -14.75
C THR A 50 -26.96 18.43 -15.25
N SER A 51 -27.93 17.64 -15.70
CA SER A 51 -27.74 16.36 -16.39
C SER A 51 -27.08 16.61 -17.75
N LEU A 52 -25.98 15.90 -18.02
CA LEU A 52 -25.47 15.69 -19.38
C LEU A 52 -26.19 14.49 -20.00
N PRO A 53 -26.52 14.52 -21.31
CA PRO A 53 -27.29 13.45 -21.95
C PRO A 53 -26.43 12.18 -22.16
N PRO A 54 -27.05 10.99 -22.23
CA PRO A 54 -26.33 9.73 -22.41
C PRO A 54 -25.84 9.58 -23.86
N ALA A 55 -24.65 9.00 -24.02
CA ALA A 55 -24.13 8.57 -25.31
C ALA A 55 -24.95 7.36 -25.83
N GLU A 56 -25.38 7.47 -27.09
CA GLU A 56 -26.14 6.46 -27.81
C GLU A 56 -25.37 5.13 -27.92
N SER A 57 -26.08 4.05 -27.60
CA SER A 57 -25.73 2.67 -27.86
C SER A 57 -26.13 2.28 -29.30
N THR A 58 -25.17 1.79 -30.10
CA THR A 58 -25.43 1.17 -31.41
C THR A 58 -25.38 -0.37 -31.27
N PRO A 59 -26.28 -1.15 -31.90
CA PRO A 59 -26.44 -2.59 -31.64
C PRO A 59 -25.52 -3.50 -32.48
N PRO A 60 -25.41 -4.80 -32.15
CA PRO A 60 -24.50 -5.72 -32.83
C PRO A 60 -25.08 -6.25 -34.15
N GLY A 61 -24.26 -6.24 -35.20
CA GLY A 61 -24.54 -6.88 -36.49
C GLY A 61 -24.26 -8.38 -36.47
N LYS A 62 -25.23 -9.16 -36.95
CA LYS A 62 -25.15 -10.60 -37.25
C LYS A 62 -24.51 -10.83 -38.63
N SER A 63 -23.64 -11.84 -38.75
CA SER A 63 -23.44 -12.64 -39.97
C SER A 63 -22.82 -13.99 -39.56
N THR A 64 -23.64 -15.05 -39.53
CA THR A 64 -23.76 -16.15 -40.53
C THR A 64 -22.67 -17.23 -40.45
N GLN A 65 -23.18 -18.45 -40.25
CA GLN A 65 -22.53 -19.75 -40.24
C GLN A 65 -21.76 -20.08 -41.52
N SER A 66 -20.70 -20.88 -41.38
CA SER A 66 -20.39 -21.95 -42.33
C SER A 66 -19.77 -23.13 -41.60
N ALA A 67 -20.28 -24.31 -41.90
CA ALA A 67 -19.96 -25.60 -41.30
C ALA A 67 -18.71 -26.23 -41.94
N GLY A 68 -18.01 -27.04 -41.16
CA GLY A 68 -16.94 -27.92 -41.63
C GLY A 68 -16.66 -29.02 -40.61
N HIS A 69 -17.38 -30.13 -40.72
CA HIS A 69 -17.12 -31.38 -40.03
C HIS A 69 -15.81 -32.02 -40.51
N THR A 70 -14.94 -32.42 -39.57
CA THR A 70 -14.20 -33.69 -39.71
C THR A 70 -13.93 -34.31 -38.34
N VAL A 71 -14.48 -35.50 -38.13
CA VAL A 71 -14.21 -36.43 -37.03
C VAL A 71 -12.89 -37.14 -37.27
N ARG A 72 -12.03 -37.30 -36.24
CA ARG A 72 -11.44 -38.62 -35.90
C ARG A 72 -10.59 -38.68 -34.62
N THR A 73 -10.91 -39.74 -33.87
CA THR A 73 -10.08 -40.65 -33.07
C THR A 73 -9.56 -40.27 -31.68
N VAL A 74 -10.02 -41.12 -30.75
CA VAL A 74 -9.64 -41.34 -29.35
C VAL A 74 -8.22 -41.91 -29.27
N GLY A 75 -7.43 -41.42 -28.31
CA GLY A 75 -6.19 -42.03 -27.85
C GLY A 75 -6.04 -41.80 -26.35
N SER A 76 -6.15 -42.88 -25.59
CA SER A 76 -5.97 -42.94 -24.15
C SER A 76 -4.49 -42.89 -23.78
N SER A 77 -4.10 -41.99 -22.87
CA SER A 77 -2.92 -42.16 -22.04
C SER A 77 -3.08 -41.41 -20.72
N THR A 78 -3.08 -42.17 -19.62
CA THR A 78 -2.90 -41.67 -18.26
C THR A 78 -1.54 -40.98 -18.11
N PRO A 79 -1.44 -39.79 -17.47
CA PRO A 79 -0.16 -39.28 -17.01
C PRO A 79 0.11 -39.69 -15.56
N SER A 80 1.36 -40.09 -15.36
CA SER A 80 2.02 -40.42 -14.10
C SER A 80 2.17 -39.19 -13.19
N ALA A 81 2.36 -39.45 -11.89
CA ALA A 81 2.43 -38.49 -10.80
C ALA A 81 3.37 -37.30 -11.06
N HIS A 82 2.84 -36.08 -10.92
CA HIS A 82 3.61 -34.84 -11.01
C HIS A 82 4.44 -34.59 -9.74
N ARG A 83 5.75 -34.49 -9.93
CA ARG A 83 6.70 -33.83 -9.03
C ARG A 83 6.49 -32.30 -9.11
N PRO A 84 6.56 -31.52 -8.02
CA PRO A 84 6.32 -30.08 -8.09
C PRO A 84 7.40 -29.40 -8.93
N ALA A 85 6.97 -28.52 -9.84
CA ALA A 85 7.84 -27.75 -10.71
C ALA A 85 8.64 -26.71 -9.91
N SER A 86 9.95 -26.63 -10.16
CA SER A 86 10.73 -25.46 -9.78
C SER A 86 10.11 -24.22 -10.44
N PRO A 87 10.00 -23.06 -9.74
CA PRO A 87 9.51 -21.83 -10.35
C PRO A 87 10.46 -21.40 -11.46
N GLY A 88 10.14 -21.78 -12.70
CA GLY A 88 10.91 -21.47 -13.88
C GLY A 88 10.59 -20.04 -14.32
N LEU A 89 11.59 -19.17 -14.26
CA LEU A 89 11.57 -17.83 -14.86
C LEU A 89 11.09 -17.94 -16.31
N SER A 90 10.17 -17.06 -16.72
CA SER A 90 9.76 -16.97 -18.12
C SER A 90 10.99 -16.68 -19.00
N PRO A 91 11.27 -17.46 -20.06
CA PRO A 91 12.41 -17.22 -20.92
C PRO A 91 12.22 -15.88 -21.66
N LEU A 92 13.29 -15.10 -21.74
CA LEU A 92 13.33 -13.95 -22.65
C LEU A 92 13.04 -14.44 -24.08
N PRO A 93 12.34 -13.65 -24.92
CA PRO A 93 12.16 -14.00 -26.32
C PRO A 93 13.53 -14.23 -26.96
N VAL A 94 13.65 -15.34 -27.70
CA VAL A 94 14.87 -15.71 -28.41
C VAL A 94 15.26 -14.55 -29.34
N PRO A 95 16.53 -14.10 -29.34
CA PRO A 95 16.98 -13.08 -30.29
C PRO A 95 16.59 -13.49 -31.71
N GLY A 96 15.83 -12.64 -32.39
CA GLY A 96 15.51 -12.85 -33.80
C GLY A 96 16.81 -12.85 -34.62
N ASN A 97 16.81 -13.66 -35.68
CA ASN A 97 17.91 -13.86 -36.62
C ASN A 97 18.67 -12.54 -36.92
N ASP A 98 19.95 -12.44 -36.49
CA ASP A 98 20.86 -11.29 -36.68
C ASP A 98 21.22 -11.09 -38.17
N SER A 99 20.24 -10.79 -39.00
CA SER A 99 20.50 -10.24 -40.33
C SER A 99 21.05 -8.83 -40.14
N PRO A 100 22.04 -8.37 -40.94
CA PRO A 100 22.58 -7.02 -40.80
C PRO A 100 21.46 -5.99 -40.98
N HIS A 101 21.02 -5.42 -39.86
CA HIS A 101 20.01 -4.40 -39.83
C HIS A 101 20.66 -3.03 -40.08
N PRO A 102 20.07 -2.16 -40.91
CA PRO A 102 20.62 -0.82 -41.12
C PRO A 102 20.74 -0.08 -39.79
N HIS A 103 21.94 0.46 -39.52
CA HIS A 103 22.22 1.23 -38.31
C HIS A 103 21.16 2.32 -38.11
N GLY A 104 20.64 2.45 -36.89
CA GLY A 104 19.64 3.47 -36.54
C GLY A 104 18.19 3.15 -36.87
N THR A 105 17.87 1.92 -37.32
CA THR A 105 16.48 1.49 -37.58
C THR A 105 15.95 0.64 -36.43
N LEU A 106 14.74 0.96 -35.94
CA LEU A 106 14.02 0.08 -35.01
C LEU A 106 13.69 -1.24 -35.71
N THR A 107 14.10 -2.35 -35.11
CA THR A 107 13.81 -3.69 -35.63
C THR A 107 13.14 -4.52 -34.56
N GLY A 108 12.18 -5.35 -34.97
CA GLY A 108 11.29 -6.06 -34.07
C GLY A 108 10.22 -5.16 -33.44
N SER A 109 9.20 -5.79 -32.86
CA SER A 109 8.21 -5.13 -32.02
C SER A 109 7.69 -6.13 -31.00
N GLY A 110 7.52 -5.68 -29.76
CA GLY A 110 7.04 -6.51 -28.65
C GLY A 110 6.95 -5.69 -27.37
N PRO A 111 6.24 -6.18 -26.34
CA PRO A 111 6.20 -5.53 -25.04
C PRO A 111 7.60 -5.39 -24.45
N ALA A 112 7.86 -4.29 -23.75
CA ALA A 112 9.02 -4.19 -22.88
C ALA A 112 8.88 -5.21 -21.74
N ILE A 113 9.90 -6.04 -21.54
CA ILE A 113 9.90 -7.09 -20.53
C ILE A 113 10.69 -6.60 -19.33
N LEU A 114 10.09 -6.69 -18.14
CA LEU A 114 10.83 -6.57 -16.89
C LEU A 114 11.41 -7.95 -16.56
N PRO A 115 12.75 -8.13 -16.59
CA PRO A 115 13.35 -9.45 -16.37
C PRO A 115 12.95 -10.04 -15.03
N THR A 116 12.85 -11.36 -14.97
CA THR A 116 12.51 -12.14 -13.74
C THR A 116 11.16 -11.79 -13.12
N SER A 117 10.33 -11.03 -13.83
CA SER A 117 9.00 -10.66 -13.38
C SER A 117 7.94 -11.53 -14.02
N GLU A 118 6.90 -11.81 -13.24
CA GLU A 118 5.73 -12.57 -13.69
C GLU A 118 4.45 -11.88 -13.26
N GLN A 119 3.34 -12.29 -13.87
CA GLN A 119 2.00 -11.88 -13.45
C GLN A 119 1.06 -13.08 -13.39
N HIS A 120 0.21 -13.07 -12.38
CA HIS A 120 -0.79 -14.09 -12.10
C HIS A 120 -2.12 -13.41 -11.77
N TRP A 121 -3.20 -14.18 -11.77
CA TRP A 121 -4.50 -13.71 -11.33
C TRP A 121 -5.02 -14.58 -10.22
N ILE A 122 -5.67 -13.95 -9.25
CA ILE A 122 -6.38 -14.63 -8.18
C ILE A 122 -7.77 -14.03 -8.06
N THR A 123 -8.80 -14.88 -8.09
CA THR A 123 -10.18 -14.46 -7.83
C THR A 123 -10.46 -14.70 -6.37
N SER A 124 -10.76 -13.63 -5.64
CA SER A 124 -10.96 -13.73 -4.20
C SER A 124 -12.37 -14.17 -3.84
N SER A 125 -12.48 -15.08 -2.89
CA SER A 125 -13.76 -15.46 -2.29
C SER A 125 -14.25 -14.41 -1.28
N HIS A 126 -13.34 -13.66 -0.67
CA HIS A 126 -13.67 -12.61 0.30
C HIS A 126 -14.21 -11.34 -0.34
N THR A 127 -13.69 -10.94 -1.49
CA THR A 127 -14.10 -9.69 -2.17
C THR A 127 -14.94 -9.94 -3.42
N GLY A 128 -14.94 -11.16 -3.96
CA GLY A 128 -15.53 -11.49 -5.27
C GLY A 128 -14.75 -10.90 -6.46
N ARG A 129 -13.63 -10.21 -6.21
CA ARG A 129 -12.84 -9.51 -7.22
C ARG A 129 -11.72 -10.39 -7.75
N ARG A 130 -11.37 -10.20 -9.03
CA ARG A 130 -10.15 -10.77 -9.62
C ARG A 130 -9.01 -9.76 -9.54
N TYR A 131 -7.96 -10.11 -8.81
CA TYR A 131 -6.74 -9.31 -8.66
C TYR A 131 -5.67 -9.78 -9.63
N ARG A 132 -4.82 -8.84 -10.06
CA ARG A 132 -3.59 -9.11 -10.78
C ARG A 132 -2.43 -9.06 -9.80
N ILE A 133 -1.66 -10.13 -9.71
CA ILE A 133 -0.53 -10.28 -8.80
C ILE A 133 0.74 -10.31 -9.62
N GLN A 134 1.58 -9.30 -9.47
CA GLN A 134 2.85 -9.21 -10.15
C GLN A 134 3.97 -9.56 -9.16
N THR A 135 4.93 -10.37 -9.58
CA THR A 135 6.01 -10.84 -8.70
C THR A 135 7.37 -10.74 -9.37
N THR A 136 8.42 -10.37 -8.63
CA THR A 136 9.82 -10.53 -9.06
C THR A 136 10.71 -10.88 -7.87
N ILE A 137 11.74 -11.70 -8.11
CA ILE A 137 12.80 -11.99 -7.14
C ILE A 137 14.05 -11.20 -7.51
N THR A 138 14.75 -10.64 -6.53
CA THR A 138 15.89 -9.74 -6.78
C THR A 138 17.26 -10.39 -6.60
N GLY A 139 17.29 -11.73 -6.45
CA GLY A 139 18.49 -12.54 -6.30
C GLY A 139 18.18 -13.93 -5.72
N PRO A 140 19.21 -14.72 -5.36
CA PRO A 140 19.03 -16.00 -4.67
C PRO A 140 18.35 -15.83 -3.31
N ALA A 141 17.55 -16.81 -2.89
CA ALA A 141 16.87 -16.76 -1.60
C ALA A 141 17.86 -16.80 -0.44
N PRO A 142 17.70 -15.95 0.59
CA PRO A 142 18.36 -16.12 1.88
C PRO A 142 18.00 -17.46 2.54
N GLU A 143 18.80 -17.91 3.51
CA GLU A 143 18.55 -19.17 4.23
C GLU A 143 17.20 -19.19 4.97
N SER A 144 16.75 -18.04 5.48
CA SER A 144 15.44 -17.88 6.13
C SER A 144 14.28 -17.81 5.16
N GLY A 145 14.54 -17.80 3.84
CA GLY A 145 13.58 -17.45 2.80
C GLY A 145 13.64 -15.98 2.42
N TYR A 146 12.95 -15.60 1.36
CA TYR A 146 12.82 -14.23 0.90
C TYR A 146 12.00 -13.42 1.91
N PRO A 147 12.52 -12.25 2.36
CA PRO A 147 11.66 -11.19 2.82
C PRO A 147 10.72 -10.75 1.69
N VAL A 148 9.50 -10.36 2.03
CA VAL A 148 8.47 -10.03 1.05
C VAL A 148 8.06 -8.57 1.18
N PHE A 149 8.11 -7.85 0.07
CA PHE A 149 7.63 -6.47 -0.04
C PHE A 149 6.35 -6.43 -0.87
N TYR A 150 5.21 -6.29 -0.20
CA TYR A 150 3.92 -6.09 -0.83
C TYR A 150 3.71 -4.61 -1.12
N THR A 151 3.50 -4.26 -2.39
CA THR A 151 3.12 -2.92 -2.82
C THR A 151 1.69 -2.93 -3.33
N LEU A 152 0.83 -2.17 -2.64
CA LEU A 152 -0.53 -1.87 -3.10
C LEU A 152 -0.48 -0.96 -4.33
N ASP A 153 -1.62 -0.81 -5.03
CA ASP A 153 -1.66 -0.13 -6.33
C ASP A 153 -0.59 -0.71 -7.30
N GLY A 154 -0.48 -2.03 -7.35
CA GLY A 154 0.58 -2.77 -8.05
C GLY A 154 0.71 -2.41 -9.53
N ASP A 155 -0.40 -2.12 -10.21
CA ASP A 155 -0.38 -1.69 -11.62
C ASP A 155 0.41 -0.39 -11.85
N THR A 156 0.44 0.50 -10.85
CA THR A 156 1.26 1.72 -10.88
C THR A 156 2.66 1.46 -10.34
N LEU A 157 2.79 0.72 -9.25
CA LEU A 157 4.01 0.74 -8.42
C LEU A 157 4.93 -0.47 -8.55
N PHE A 158 4.45 -1.60 -9.08
CA PHE A 158 5.25 -2.81 -9.16
C PHE A 158 6.55 -2.60 -9.95
N ALA A 159 6.48 -1.98 -11.13
CA ALA A 159 7.66 -1.80 -11.98
C ALA A 159 8.72 -0.91 -11.31
N VAL A 160 8.29 0.15 -10.60
CA VAL A 160 9.17 1.05 -9.86
C VAL A 160 9.83 0.31 -8.70
N ALA A 161 9.04 -0.41 -7.90
CA ALA A 161 9.54 -1.19 -6.77
C ALA A 161 10.52 -2.29 -7.22
N ALA A 162 10.16 -3.03 -8.27
CA ALA A 162 10.99 -4.08 -8.85
C ALA A 162 12.34 -3.55 -9.33
N MET A 163 12.36 -2.50 -10.16
CA MET A 163 13.61 -1.92 -10.67
C MET A 163 14.48 -1.34 -9.55
N ALA A 164 13.86 -0.66 -8.58
CA ALA A 164 14.58 -0.12 -7.44
C ALA A 164 15.17 -1.23 -6.57
N ALA A 165 14.42 -2.28 -6.28
CA ALA A 165 14.89 -3.39 -5.47
C ALA A 165 16.04 -4.13 -6.16
N HIS A 166 15.94 -4.42 -7.46
CA HIS A 166 17.07 -4.97 -8.24
C HIS A 166 18.31 -4.08 -8.17
N ALA A 167 18.16 -2.76 -8.31
CA ALA A 167 19.28 -1.83 -8.20
C ALA A 167 19.92 -1.88 -6.80
N LEU A 168 19.12 -1.93 -5.74
CA LEU A 168 19.59 -2.01 -4.35
C LEU A 168 20.30 -3.33 -4.06
N THR A 169 19.80 -4.46 -4.58
CA THR A 169 20.38 -5.78 -4.33
C THR A 169 21.63 -6.08 -5.15
N THR A 170 21.92 -5.31 -6.22
CA THR A 170 23.19 -5.48 -6.96
C THR A 170 24.43 -5.23 -6.11
N ARG A 171 24.30 -4.45 -5.04
CA ARG A 171 25.37 -4.15 -4.07
C ARG A 171 24.84 -4.27 -2.65
N THR A 172 24.35 -5.46 -2.30
CA THR A 172 23.75 -5.75 -0.98
C THR A 172 24.60 -5.22 0.19
N GLY A 173 25.92 -5.45 0.16
CA GLY A 173 26.84 -5.00 1.22
C GLY A 173 27.02 -3.48 1.34
N GLU A 174 26.76 -2.70 0.28
CA GLU A 174 26.76 -1.23 0.34
C GLU A 174 25.38 -0.67 0.70
N ASN A 175 24.31 -1.34 0.25
CA ASN A 175 22.95 -0.82 0.33
C ASN A 175 22.14 -1.31 1.53
N GLY A 176 22.57 -2.39 2.20
CA GLY A 176 21.85 -2.99 3.33
C GLY A 176 20.50 -3.62 2.92
N VAL A 177 20.36 -4.04 1.66
CA VAL A 177 19.12 -4.64 1.14
C VAL A 177 19.46 -6.01 0.60
N GLU A 178 18.98 -7.05 1.29
CA GLU A 178 19.14 -8.44 0.86
C GLU A 178 18.18 -8.81 -0.29
N PRO A 179 18.43 -9.90 -1.01
CA PRO A 179 17.50 -10.42 -2.01
C PRO A 179 16.10 -10.67 -1.43
N MET A 180 15.07 -10.20 -2.13
CA MET A 180 13.69 -10.19 -1.67
C MET A 180 12.70 -10.53 -2.78
N LEU A 181 11.48 -10.89 -2.38
CA LEU A 181 10.34 -11.05 -3.26
C LEU A 181 9.51 -9.75 -3.26
N ILE A 182 9.40 -9.11 -4.42
CA ILE A 182 8.51 -7.96 -4.62
C ILE A 182 7.17 -8.47 -5.13
N VAL A 183 6.07 -8.05 -4.49
CA VAL A 183 4.70 -8.44 -4.85
C VAL A 183 3.86 -7.19 -5.09
N GLY A 184 3.46 -6.95 -6.33
CA GLY A 184 2.49 -5.93 -6.70
C GLY A 184 1.07 -6.48 -6.65
N VAL A 185 0.20 -5.85 -5.86
CA VAL A 185 -1.22 -6.20 -5.79
C VAL A 185 -2.03 -5.16 -6.58
N GLY A 186 -2.49 -5.57 -7.77
CA GLY A 186 -3.23 -4.73 -8.70
C GLY A 186 -4.55 -5.35 -9.15
N TYR A 187 -5.11 -4.81 -10.22
CA TYR A 187 -6.44 -5.08 -10.73
C TYR A 187 -6.38 -5.67 -12.14
N SER A 188 -7.42 -6.42 -12.53
CA SER A 188 -7.44 -7.14 -13.80
C SER A 188 -7.99 -6.34 -15.00
N ASP A 189 -8.21 -5.03 -14.85
CA ASP A 189 -8.81 -4.17 -15.88
C ASP A 189 -7.79 -3.56 -16.86
N GLY A 190 -6.49 -3.72 -16.58
CA GLY A 190 -5.40 -3.21 -17.42
C GLY A 190 -5.20 -1.69 -17.31
N ALA A 191 -5.89 -1.01 -16.40
CA ALA A 191 -5.66 0.39 -16.11
C ALA A 191 -4.41 0.57 -15.24
N TRP A 192 -3.77 1.74 -15.33
CA TRP A 192 -2.67 2.09 -14.42
C TRP A 192 -3.12 2.17 -12.96
N LEU A 193 -4.39 2.55 -12.74
CA LEU A 193 -5.01 2.65 -11.42
C LEU A 193 -6.52 2.44 -11.52
N ASN A 194 -7.06 1.42 -10.86
CA ASN A 194 -8.50 1.24 -10.75
C ASN A 194 -9.04 2.05 -9.58
N THR A 195 -9.62 3.22 -9.85
CA THR A 195 -10.04 4.16 -8.80
C THR A 195 -11.23 3.69 -7.98
N ASP A 196 -12.05 2.80 -8.50
CA ASP A 196 -13.29 2.39 -7.86
C ASP A 196 -13.04 1.18 -6.96
N ALA A 197 -12.33 0.18 -7.50
CA ALA A 197 -11.95 -1.01 -6.75
C ALA A 197 -11.05 -0.66 -5.56
N ARG A 198 -10.09 0.25 -5.73
CA ARG A 198 -9.21 0.67 -4.63
C ARG A 198 -9.89 1.48 -3.55
N VAL A 199 -11.01 2.15 -3.86
CA VAL A 199 -11.79 2.86 -2.84
C VAL A 199 -12.51 1.86 -1.96
N ASP A 200 -13.12 0.83 -2.56
CA ASP A 200 -13.68 -0.30 -1.85
C ASP A 200 -12.60 -1.01 -1.00
N ASP A 201 -11.55 -1.51 -1.64
CA ASP A 201 -10.54 -2.36 -1.00
C ASP A 201 -9.74 -1.65 0.10
N TYR A 202 -9.53 -0.33 0.03
CA TYR A 202 -8.59 0.37 0.91
C TYR A 202 -9.22 1.25 1.98
N THR A 203 -10.55 1.34 2.04
CA THR A 203 -11.23 2.15 3.06
C THR A 203 -11.83 1.26 4.17
N PRO A 204 -11.60 1.60 5.45
CA PRO A 204 -12.15 0.85 6.58
C PRO A 204 -13.69 0.76 6.54
N PRO A 205 -14.30 -0.36 6.95
CA PRO A 205 -15.72 -0.37 7.24
C PRO A 205 -16.04 0.48 8.47
N VAL A 206 -17.08 1.30 8.39
CA VAL A 206 -17.61 2.06 9.53
C VAL A 206 -18.90 1.39 10.01
N PRO A 207 -19.02 1.01 11.31
CA PRO A 207 -20.11 0.18 11.81
C PRO A 207 -21.53 0.69 11.56
N ASP A 208 -21.72 2.01 11.50
CA ASP A 208 -23.02 2.62 11.25
C ASP A 208 -23.40 2.71 9.76
N GLY A 209 -22.53 2.23 8.86
CA GLY A 209 -22.74 2.23 7.41
C GLY A 209 -22.64 3.62 6.74
N SER A 210 -22.32 4.68 7.49
CA SER A 210 -22.20 6.05 6.99
C SER A 210 -21.09 6.23 5.95
N ALA A 211 -20.15 5.29 5.91
CA ALA A 211 -19.08 5.22 4.94
C ALA A 211 -19.28 4.10 3.92
N SER A 212 -20.51 3.76 3.51
CA SER A 212 -20.74 2.73 2.47
C SER A 212 -20.45 3.23 1.04
N HIS A 213 -20.58 4.54 0.80
CA HIS A 213 -20.30 5.17 -0.48
C HIS A 213 -19.55 6.50 -0.29
N ASP A 214 -18.66 6.82 -1.21
CA ASP A 214 -17.99 8.12 -1.24
C ASP A 214 -18.89 9.21 -1.86
N PRO A 215 -18.51 10.50 -1.80
CA PRO A 215 -19.30 11.60 -2.40
C PRO A 215 -19.51 11.50 -3.92
N ARG A 216 -18.80 10.59 -4.61
CA ARG A 216 -18.96 10.31 -6.04
C ARG A 216 -19.82 9.07 -6.31
N GLY A 217 -20.38 8.46 -5.26
CA GLY A 217 -21.23 7.27 -5.36
C GLY A 217 -20.46 5.96 -5.53
N ARG A 218 -19.15 5.94 -5.27
CA ARG A 218 -18.34 4.70 -5.34
C ARG A 218 -18.47 3.92 -4.06
N ILE A 219 -18.58 2.60 -4.16
CA ILE A 219 -18.61 1.68 -3.01
C ILE A 219 -17.29 1.81 -2.23
N GLN A 220 -17.39 1.86 -0.91
CA GLN A 220 -16.24 1.95 0.00
C GLN A 220 -16.52 1.11 1.28
N GLY A 221 -15.51 0.86 2.11
CA GLY A 221 -15.63 0.08 3.35
C GLY A 221 -15.27 -1.41 3.22
N GLY A 222 -14.47 -1.77 2.22
CA GLY A 222 -14.08 -3.15 1.92
C GLY A 222 -12.77 -3.62 2.52
N ALA A 223 -12.08 -2.80 3.33
CA ALA A 223 -10.75 -3.11 3.85
C ALA A 223 -10.66 -4.47 4.56
N ASP A 224 -11.61 -4.83 5.43
CA ASP A 224 -11.59 -6.13 6.11
C ASP A 224 -11.63 -7.32 5.12
N ARG A 225 -12.43 -7.20 4.04
CA ARG A 225 -12.53 -8.25 3.00
C ARG A 225 -11.23 -8.33 2.20
N PHE A 226 -10.65 -7.19 1.86
CA PHE A 226 -9.38 -7.14 1.14
C PHE A 226 -8.21 -7.65 2.00
N LEU A 227 -8.20 -7.36 3.30
CA LEU A 227 -7.22 -7.91 4.23
C LEU A 227 -7.36 -9.44 4.37
N ALA A 228 -8.59 -9.94 4.43
CA ALA A 228 -8.85 -11.39 4.42
C ALA A 228 -8.29 -12.04 3.14
N PHE A 229 -8.49 -11.42 1.97
CA PHE A 229 -7.85 -11.84 0.72
C PHE A 229 -6.32 -11.91 0.84
N LEU A 230 -5.68 -10.84 1.33
CA LEU A 230 -4.21 -10.81 1.47
C LEU A 230 -3.70 -11.93 2.37
N LYS A 231 -4.30 -12.12 3.56
CA LYS A 231 -3.83 -13.10 4.57
C LYS A 231 -4.20 -14.54 4.24
N GLN A 232 -5.41 -14.78 3.75
CA GLN A 232 -5.99 -16.12 3.68
C GLN A 232 -5.87 -16.74 2.28
N GLU A 233 -5.65 -15.92 1.25
CA GLU A 233 -5.59 -16.39 -0.14
C GLU A 233 -4.23 -16.07 -0.77
N LEU A 234 -3.80 -14.80 -0.76
CA LEU A 234 -2.58 -14.37 -1.45
C LEU A 234 -1.30 -14.87 -0.75
N GLN A 235 -1.13 -14.59 0.54
CA GLN A 235 0.05 -15.01 1.31
C GLN A 235 0.28 -16.54 1.22
N PRO A 236 -0.74 -17.41 1.45
CA PRO A 236 -0.57 -18.85 1.28
C PRO A 236 -0.23 -19.27 -0.16
N ALA A 237 -0.82 -18.64 -1.17
CA ALA A 237 -0.53 -18.94 -2.57
C ALA A 237 0.92 -18.60 -2.94
N LEU A 238 1.46 -17.50 -2.41
CA LEU A 238 2.86 -17.13 -2.61
C LEU A 238 3.82 -18.08 -1.85
N ALA A 239 3.49 -18.47 -0.62
CA ALA A 239 4.30 -19.38 0.19
C ALA A 239 4.41 -20.80 -0.41
N GLN A 240 3.42 -21.22 -1.20
CA GLN A 240 3.50 -22.48 -1.96
C GLN A 240 4.50 -22.43 -3.13
N ARG A 241 4.89 -21.22 -3.56
CA ARG A 241 5.65 -21.01 -4.79
C ARG A 241 7.06 -20.48 -4.55
N PHE A 242 7.23 -19.68 -3.51
CA PHE A 242 8.50 -19.06 -3.15
C PHE A 242 8.88 -19.47 -1.73
N PRO A 243 10.17 -19.70 -1.44
CA PRO A 243 10.64 -19.83 -0.07
C PRO A 243 10.51 -18.46 0.60
N ILE A 244 9.45 -18.23 1.37
CA ILE A 244 9.16 -16.95 2.03
C ILE A 244 9.58 -17.04 3.49
N ASP A 245 10.21 -15.97 3.99
CA ASP A 245 10.39 -15.77 5.43
C ASP A 245 9.08 -15.23 6.03
N PRO A 246 8.34 -16.03 6.84
CA PRO A 246 7.07 -15.59 7.41
C PRO A 246 7.24 -14.47 8.46
N GLN A 247 8.45 -14.27 8.97
CA GLN A 247 8.79 -13.23 9.95
C GLN A 247 9.30 -11.93 9.30
N SER A 248 9.39 -11.87 7.97
CA SER A 248 9.94 -10.71 7.25
C SER A 248 9.04 -10.26 6.11
N GLN A 249 7.81 -9.84 6.42
CA GLN A 249 6.84 -9.36 5.44
C GLN A 249 6.47 -7.90 5.66
N SER A 250 6.48 -7.11 4.58
CA SER A 250 6.24 -5.67 4.58
C SER A 250 5.03 -5.29 3.74
N LEU A 251 4.14 -4.47 4.27
CA LEU A 251 3.00 -3.90 3.55
C LEU A 251 3.23 -2.41 3.27
N PHE A 252 3.42 -2.06 2.00
CA PHE A 252 3.53 -0.69 1.52
C PHE A 252 2.24 -0.22 0.86
N GLY A 253 1.78 0.97 1.24
CA GLY A 253 0.62 1.62 0.64
C GLY A 253 0.77 3.13 0.58
N HIS A 254 0.25 3.74 -0.49
CA HIS A 254 0.22 5.18 -0.68
C HIS A 254 -1.21 5.73 -0.69
N SER A 255 -1.45 6.91 -0.11
CA SER A 255 -2.76 7.56 -0.11
C SER A 255 -3.82 6.69 0.60
N PHE A 256 -4.89 6.25 -0.10
CA PHE A 256 -5.79 5.23 0.47
C PHE A 256 -5.09 3.89 0.75
N GLY A 257 -4.09 3.49 -0.04
CA GLY A 257 -3.28 2.33 0.31
C GLY A 257 -2.57 2.52 1.64
N GLY A 258 -2.10 3.74 1.95
CA GLY A 258 -1.51 4.06 3.26
C GLY A 258 -2.54 4.05 4.39
N LEU A 259 -3.78 4.47 4.12
CA LEU A 259 -4.90 4.33 5.05
C LEU A 259 -5.17 2.84 5.36
N PHE A 260 -5.23 1.99 4.33
CA PHE A 260 -5.39 0.55 4.48
C PHE A 260 -4.23 -0.09 5.25
N THR A 261 -2.99 0.32 4.99
CA THR A 261 -1.81 -0.13 5.73
C THR A 261 -1.94 0.16 7.23
N LEU A 262 -2.39 1.36 7.60
CA LEU A 262 -2.62 1.72 9.00
C LEU A 262 -3.79 0.96 9.62
N HIS A 263 -4.91 0.84 8.89
CA HIS A 263 -6.05 0.03 9.32
C HIS A 263 -5.64 -1.43 9.59
N THR A 264 -4.82 -2.01 8.71
CA THR A 264 -4.30 -3.37 8.88
C THR A 264 -3.45 -3.48 10.15
N LEU A 265 -2.51 -2.55 10.36
CA LEU A 265 -1.71 -2.50 11.58
C LEU A 265 -2.59 -2.45 12.84
N PHE A 266 -3.62 -1.59 12.84
CA PHE A 266 -4.43 -1.38 14.03
C PHE A 266 -5.42 -2.50 14.31
N THR A 267 -5.83 -3.27 13.31
CA THR A 267 -6.83 -4.33 13.48
C THR A 267 -6.22 -5.71 13.56
N GLN A 268 -5.16 -5.98 12.79
CA GLN A 268 -4.45 -7.26 12.72
C GLN A 268 -2.92 -7.04 12.62
N PRO A 269 -2.27 -6.54 13.69
CA PRO A 269 -0.85 -6.17 13.67
C PRO A 269 0.09 -7.33 13.32
N ASP A 270 -0.35 -8.58 13.51
CA ASP A 270 0.38 -9.82 13.19
C ASP A 270 0.37 -10.18 11.70
N ALA A 271 -0.39 -9.46 10.86
CA ALA A 271 -0.52 -9.76 9.43
C ALA A 271 0.77 -9.54 8.63
N PHE A 272 1.58 -8.58 9.08
CA PHE A 272 2.87 -8.18 8.52
C PHE A 272 3.79 -7.70 9.65
N GLN A 273 5.10 -7.76 9.46
CA GLN A 273 6.07 -7.30 10.46
C GLN A 273 6.49 -5.84 10.24
N CYS A 274 6.36 -5.33 9.02
CA CYS A 274 6.64 -3.94 8.67
C CYS A 274 5.45 -3.29 7.96
N TYR A 275 5.02 -2.14 8.44
CA TYR A 275 3.95 -1.35 7.86
C TYR A 275 4.53 -0.02 7.37
N ILE A 276 4.38 0.26 6.07
CA ILE A 276 4.96 1.45 5.45
C ILE A 276 3.82 2.25 4.81
N ALA A 277 3.35 3.26 5.53
CA ALA A 277 2.21 4.08 5.13
C ALA A 277 2.70 5.43 4.59
N SER A 278 2.68 5.56 3.26
CA SER A 278 3.05 6.77 2.56
C SER A 278 1.83 7.67 2.34
N SER A 279 1.93 8.93 2.73
CA SER A 279 0.88 9.93 2.58
C SER A 279 -0.50 9.37 2.98
N PRO A 280 -0.65 8.71 4.15
CA PRO A 280 -1.88 8.00 4.49
C PRO A 280 -3.05 8.97 4.57
N SER A 281 -4.20 8.60 4.01
CA SER A 281 -5.38 9.47 3.95
C SER A 281 -6.11 9.57 5.31
N LEU A 282 -5.42 10.10 6.33
CA LEU A 282 -5.93 10.24 7.69
C LEU A 282 -7.17 11.12 7.78
N TRP A 283 -7.39 12.04 6.83
CA TRP A 283 -8.58 12.88 6.73
C TRP A 283 -9.86 12.10 6.36
N TRP A 284 -9.73 10.87 5.88
CA TRP A 284 -10.87 10.09 5.42
C TRP A 284 -11.88 9.85 6.54
N HIS A 285 -13.17 10.07 6.22
CA HIS A 285 -14.32 9.88 7.09
C HIS A 285 -14.10 10.37 8.54
N ASP A 286 -13.87 11.69 8.68
CA ASP A 286 -13.69 12.36 9.97
C ASP A 286 -12.63 11.70 10.87
N GLU A 287 -11.49 11.34 10.26
CA GLU A 287 -10.36 10.71 10.93
C GLU A 287 -10.70 9.37 11.61
N TYR A 288 -11.63 8.60 11.04
CA TYR A 288 -12.09 7.33 11.61
C TYR A 288 -10.95 6.39 12.04
N VAL A 289 -9.88 6.30 11.24
CA VAL A 289 -8.70 5.45 11.53
C VAL A 289 -8.02 5.80 12.86
N LEU A 290 -8.21 7.00 13.41
CA LEU A 290 -7.69 7.37 14.72
C LEU A 290 -8.42 6.64 15.86
N LYS A 291 -9.70 6.26 15.67
CA LYS A 291 -10.41 5.41 16.62
C LYS A 291 -9.79 4.01 16.68
N GLU A 292 -9.40 3.47 15.52
CA GLU A 292 -8.71 2.18 15.42
C GLU A 292 -7.32 2.25 16.06
N ARG A 293 -6.58 3.34 15.82
CA ARG A 293 -5.31 3.65 16.49
C ARG A 293 -5.44 3.62 18.01
N ASP A 294 -6.43 4.33 18.57
CA ASP A 294 -6.60 4.43 20.02
C ASP A 294 -6.92 3.06 20.65
N ALA A 295 -7.75 2.26 19.96
CA ALA A 295 -8.03 0.89 20.36
C ALA A 295 -6.77 0.01 20.29
N PHE A 296 -5.96 0.15 19.23
CA PHE A 296 -4.69 -0.57 19.08
C PHE A 296 -3.71 -0.23 20.22
N VAL A 297 -3.47 1.06 20.47
CA VAL A 297 -2.60 1.53 21.55
C VAL A 297 -3.05 0.97 22.89
N THR A 298 -4.36 1.05 23.19
CA THR A 298 -4.93 0.51 24.43
C THR A 298 -4.63 -0.98 24.58
N ARG A 299 -4.84 -1.78 23.52
CA ARG A 299 -4.56 -3.22 23.54
C ARG A 299 -3.07 -3.52 23.70
N MET A 300 -2.19 -2.80 23.00
CA MET A 300 -0.74 -3.03 23.07
C MET A 300 -0.17 -2.63 24.43
N ARG A 301 -0.61 -1.51 25.01
CA ARG A 301 -0.18 -1.10 26.36
C ARG A 301 -0.63 -2.10 27.43
N ALA A 302 -1.84 -2.63 27.32
CA ALA A 302 -2.31 -3.70 28.20
C ALA A 302 -1.43 -4.96 28.08
N ALA A 303 -1.12 -5.38 26.85
CA ALA A 303 -0.25 -6.53 26.59
C ALA A 303 1.18 -6.34 27.14
N LEU A 304 1.78 -5.16 26.93
CA LEU A 304 3.15 -4.84 27.39
C LEU A 304 3.26 -4.73 28.93
N THR A 305 2.21 -4.26 29.60
CA THR A 305 2.22 -4.06 31.06
C THR A 305 1.74 -5.28 31.84
N GLY A 306 1.33 -6.35 31.16
CA GLY A 306 0.78 -7.56 31.79
C GLY A 306 -0.54 -7.36 32.53
N LYS A 307 -1.23 -6.22 32.31
CA LYS A 307 -2.55 -5.93 32.89
C LYS A 307 -3.63 -6.19 31.85
N PRO A 308 -4.69 -6.96 32.15
CA PRO A 308 -5.79 -7.14 31.21
C PRO A 308 -6.39 -5.77 30.88
N ALA A 309 -6.63 -5.52 29.58
CA ALA A 309 -7.32 -4.32 29.12
C ALA A 309 -8.72 -4.30 29.76
N GLY A 310 -8.92 -3.40 30.73
CA GLY A 310 -10.21 -3.17 31.37
C GLY A 310 -11.15 -2.47 30.40
N GLY A 311 -11.74 -3.24 29.50
CA GLY A 311 -12.75 -2.78 28.55
C GLY A 311 -13.23 -3.97 27.75
N SER A 312 -14.55 -4.20 27.74
CA SER A 312 -15.15 -5.26 26.92
C SER A 312 -14.60 -5.18 25.49
N PRO A 313 -14.19 -6.31 24.88
CA PRO A 313 -13.81 -6.29 23.48
C PRO A 313 -14.98 -5.71 22.69
N VAL A 314 -14.74 -4.62 21.98
CA VAL A 314 -15.61 -4.25 20.86
C VAL A 314 -15.57 -5.46 19.94
N ALA A 315 -16.69 -6.17 19.87
CA ALA A 315 -16.79 -7.36 19.05
C ALA A 315 -16.40 -6.99 17.62
N LEU A 316 -15.40 -7.70 17.08
CA LEU A 316 -15.22 -7.77 15.64
C LEU A 316 -16.58 -8.20 15.03
N PRO A 317 -17.06 -7.57 13.96
CA PRO A 317 -18.29 -8.00 13.34
C PRO A 317 -18.14 -9.46 12.90
N ALA A 318 -19.15 -10.27 13.24
CA ALA A 318 -19.22 -11.64 12.77
C ALA A 318 -19.15 -11.68 11.24
N THR A 319 -18.28 -12.55 10.72
CA THR A 319 -18.29 -12.99 9.33
C THR A 319 -19.70 -13.43 8.94
N VAL A 320 -20.16 -12.96 7.77
CA VAL A 320 -21.47 -13.30 7.22
C VAL A 320 -21.59 -14.82 7.01
N PRO A 321 -22.62 -15.52 7.53
CA PRO A 321 -22.85 -16.92 7.22
C PRO A 321 -23.61 -17.08 5.90
N GLY A 322 -23.05 -17.88 4.99
CA GLY A 322 -23.77 -18.45 3.85
C GLY A 322 -24.53 -19.72 4.23
N SER A 323 -25.77 -19.80 3.73
CA SER A 323 -26.63 -20.98 3.50
C SER A 323 -27.01 -21.92 4.66
N LYS A 324 -28.32 -22.19 4.70
CA LYS A 324 -29.09 -22.92 5.71
C LYS A 324 -28.74 -24.41 5.87
N SER A 325 -28.92 -24.83 7.12
CA SER A 325 -29.16 -26.14 7.74
C SER A 325 -29.65 -27.31 6.88
N ASP A 326 -29.18 -28.51 7.26
CA ASP A 326 -30.08 -29.56 7.72
C ASP A 326 -29.51 -30.34 8.92
N SER A 327 -30.44 -30.87 9.70
CA SER A 327 -30.42 -31.39 11.07
C SER A 327 -29.67 -32.70 11.30
N GLU A 328 -29.11 -32.90 12.51
CA GLU A 328 -29.48 -34.05 13.38
C GLU A 328 -28.90 -33.94 14.81
N LYS A 329 -29.69 -34.42 15.78
CA LYS A 329 -29.38 -34.45 17.22
C LYS A 329 -28.55 -35.70 17.55
N GLY A 330 -27.47 -35.53 18.31
CA GLY A 330 -26.72 -36.64 18.91
C GLY A 330 -26.00 -36.17 20.17
N HIS A 331 -26.52 -36.59 21.33
CA HIS A 331 -25.95 -36.34 22.65
C HIS A 331 -24.92 -37.42 22.95
N THR A 332 -23.63 -37.09 23.06
CA THR A 332 -22.65 -37.99 23.71
C THR A 332 -21.49 -37.19 24.32
N THR A 333 -21.37 -37.31 25.63
CA THR A 333 -20.25 -36.87 26.48
C THR A 333 -18.91 -37.47 26.06
N VAL A 334 -17.89 -36.64 25.83
CA VAL A 334 -16.47 -37.07 25.84
C VAL A 334 -15.60 -36.03 26.52
N ARG A 335 -15.05 -36.47 27.67
CA ARG A 335 -13.75 -36.19 28.30
C ARG A 335 -13.06 -34.85 28.01
N GLU A 336 -12.98 -34.09 29.10
CA GLU A 336 -11.99 -33.08 29.44
C GLU A 336 -10.57 -33.50 28.99
N SER A 337 -10.05 -32.85 27.94
CA SER A 337 -8.64 -32.90 27.55
C SER A 337 -8.04 -31.53 27.86
N THR A 338 -7.12 -31.53 28.82
CA THR A 338 -6.26 -30.41 29.20
C THR A 338 -5.67 -29.71 28.00
N SER A 339 -5.99 -28.43 27.82
CA SER A 339 -5.34 -27.53 26.86
C SER A 339 -3.85 -27.41 27.20
N PRO A 340 -2.95 -27.42 26.21
CA PRO A 340 -1.54 -27.14 26.45
C PRO A 340 -1.36 -25.66 26.73
N ASP A 341 -0.60 -25.42 27.79
CA ASP A 341 -0.02 -24.18 28.28
C ASP A 341 0.38 -23.22 27.14
N THR A 342 -0.43 -22.18 26.90
CA THR A 342 -0.03 -21.05 26.06
C THR A 342 0.90 -20.18 26.88
N SER A 343 2.20 -20.37 26.70
CA SER A 343 3.19 -19.43 27.17
C SER A 343 2.77 -18.01 26.75
N HIS A 344 2.67 -17.11 27.73
CA HIS A 344 2.42 -15.68 27.52
C HIS A 344 3.64 -15.06 26.81
N ALA A 345 3.79 -15.32 25.50
CA ALA A 345 4.72 -14.60 24.67
C ALA A 345 4.19 -13.17 24.53
N THR A 346 4.94 -12.19 25.03
CA THR A 346 4.66 -10.77 24.78
C THR A 346 4.60 -10.57 23.26
N PRO A 347 3.49 -10.03 22.71
CA PRO A 347 3.39 -9.84 21.27
C PRO A 347 4.50 -8.89 20.81
N ALA A 348 5.30 -9.34 19.83
CA ALA A 348 6.30 -8.48 19.20
C ALA A 348 5.58 -7.34 18.48
N LEU A 349 5.96 -6.11 18.78
CA LEU A 349 5.42 -4.94 18.09
C LEU A 349 5.96 -4.90 16.66
N PRO A 350 5.11 -4.66 15.64
CA PRO A 350 5.57 -4.48 14.28
C PRO A 350 6.28 -3.13 14.12
N ARG A 351 7.02 -2.96 13.03
CA ARG A 351 7.62 -1.67 12.66
C ARG A 351 6.63 -0.83 11.87
N LEU A 352 6.59 0.47 12.13
CA LEU A 352 5.79 1.44 11.39
C LEU A 352 6.70 2.53 10.80
N ARG A 353 6.61 2.72 9.48
CA ARG A 353 7.21 3.86 8.80
C ARG A 353 6.14 4.71 8.14
N LEU A 354 6.22 6.01 8.41
CA LEU A 354 5.37 7.03 7.79
C LEU A 354 6.19 7.87 6.82
N SER A 355 5.56 8.31 5.74
CA SER A 355 6.15 9.36 4.92
C SER A 355 5.14 10.34 4.38
N ILE A 356 5.59 11.55 4.04
CA ILE A 356 4.72 12.60 3.50
C ILE A 356 5.50 13.58 2.61
N GLY A 357 4.89 14.09 1.55
CA GLY A 357 5.46 15.19 0.76
C GLY A 357 5.18 16.57 1.37
N GLU A 358 6.18 17.45 1.39
CA GLU A 358 6.04 18.82 1.93
C GLU A 358 4.86 19.60 1.29
N TYR A 359 4.67 19.46 -0.02
CA TYR A 359 3.64 20.17 -0.79
C TYR A 359 2.30 19.41 -0.84
N GLU A 360 2.05 18.49 0.11
CA GLU A 360 0.74 17.88 0.31
C GLU A 360 -0.22 18.75 1.12
N GLN A 361 0.27 19.86 1.65
CA GLN A 361 -0.54 20.86 2.32
C GLN A 361 -0.17 22.29 1.90
N LYS A 362 1.11 22.54 1.62
CA LYS A 362 1.58 23.81 1.07
C LYS A 362 1.42 23.86 -0.45
N HIS A 363 1.30 25.07 -1.00
CA HIS A 363 1.31 25.27 -2.44
C HIS A 363 2.69 24.96 -3.03
N ALA A 364 2.75 24.10 -4.04
CA ALA A 364 3.97 23.81 -4.77
C ALA A 364 4.30 24.95 -5.75
N PRO A 365 5.49 25.59 -5.71
CA PRO A 365 5.82 26.73 -6.57
C PRO A 365 5.70 26.48 -8.08
N ARG A 366 5.86 25.21 -8.50
CA ARG A 366 5.77 24.78 -9.91
C ARG A 366 4.35 24.49 -10.42
N ILE A 367 3.35 24.53 -9.54
CA ILE A 367 1.94 24.31 -9.92
C ILE A 367 1.27 25.68 -10.00
N ALA A 368 0.45 25.89 -11.04
CA ALA A 368 -0.31 27.13 -11.16
C ALA A 368 -1.28 27.27 -9.97
N PRO A 369 -1.44 28.48 -9.38
CA PRO A 369 -2.39 28.71 -8.30
C PRO A 369 -3.82 28.33 -8.73
N ASP A 370 -4.48 27.54 -7.88
CA ASP A 370 -5.85 27.06 -8.09
C ASP A 370 -6.58 27.10 -6.73
N SER A 371 -7.69 27.84 -6.65
CA SER A 371 -8.44 28.06 -5.41
C SER A 371 -9.12 26.78 -4.91
N GLN A 372 -9.61 25.93 -5.81
CA GLN A 372 -10.23 24.65 -5.47
C GLN A 372 -9.18 23.69 -4.91
N ARG A 373 -8.00 23.62 -5.55
CA ARG A 373 -6.86 22.86 -5.05
C ARG A 373 -6.40 23.39 -3.69
N ALA A 374 -6.29 24.71 -3.52
CA ALA A 374 -5.89 25.31 -2.26
C ALA A 374 -6.88 24.98 -1.13
N GLN A 375 -8.19 25.02 -1.40
CA GLN A 375 -9.20 24.62 -0.41
C GLN A 375 -9.11 23.13 -0.08
N MET A 376 -8.90 22.27 -1.07
CA MET A 376 -8.71 20.84 -0.86
C MET A 376 -7.50 20.54 0.03
N LEU A 377 -6.34 21.18 -0.23
CA LEU A 377 -5.13 21.00 0.59
C LEU A 377 -5.36 21.42 2.04
N LYS A 378 -6.07 22.55 2.26
CA LYS A 378 -6.48 23.00 3.60
C LYS A 378 -7.40 22.00 4.30
N ASN A 379 -8.43 21.50 3.61
CA ASN A 379 -9.39 20.57 4.21
C ASN A 379 -8.74 19.22 4.58
N ARG A 380 -7.86 18.72 3.71
CA ARG A 380 -7.11 17.49 3.96
C ARG A 380 -6.10 17.68 5.09
N ALA A 381 -5.44 18.83 5.18
CA ALA A 381 -4.43 19.13 6.21
C ALA A 381 -3.42 17.99 6.37
N GLN A 382 -2.96 17.44 5.24
CA GLN A 382 -2.31 16.13 5.20
C GLN A 382 -0.99 16.10 5.99
N VAL A 383 -0.17 17.14 5.84
CA VAL A 383 1.12 17.25 6.53
C VAL A 383 0.88 17.32 8.04
N ASP A 384 0.04 18.25 8.49
CA ASP A 384 -0.25 18.42 9.92
C ASP A 384 -0.87 17.16 10.55
N ARG A 385 -1.77 16.47 9.84
CA ARG A 385 -2.37 15.23 10.34
C ARG A 385 -1.34 14.12 10.50
N VAL A 386 -0.44 13.93 9.54
CA VAL A 386 0.61 12.90 9.63
C VAL A 386 1.61 13.22 10.74
N HIS A 387 2.04 14.48 10.88
CA HIS A 387 2.92 14.92 11.97
C HIS A 387 2.27 14.71 13.35
N ARG A 388 1.02 15.14 13.54
CA ARG A 388 0.28 14.93 14.80
C ARG A 388 0.05 13.45 15.10
N PHE A 389 -0.25 12.66 14.08
CA PHE A 389 -0.40 11.22 14.21
C PHE A 389 0.92 10.57 14.70
N ALA A 390 2.04 10.90 14.07
CA ALA A 390 3.35 10.36 14.43
C ALA A 390 3.76 10.75 15.87
N GLN A 391 3.58 12.03 16.23
CA GLN A 391 3.84 12.52 17.57
C GLN A 391 3.00 11.75 18.60
N HIS A 392 1.69 11.62 18.37
CA HIS A 392 0.81 10.90 19.29
C HIS A 392 1.23 9.43 19.46
N MET A 393 1.56 8.73 18.37
CA MET A 393 2.00 7.35 18.45
C MET A 393 3.31 7.20 19.26
N HIS A 394 4.26 8.11 19.06
CA HIS A 394 5.51 8.12 19.82
C HIS A 394 5.29 8.36 21.32
N GLU A 395 4.35 9.23 21.68
CA GLU A 395 3.98 9.51 23.07
C GLU A 395 3.20 8.36 23.71
N ALA A 396 2.25 7.77 22.97
CA ALA A 396 1.29 6.81 23.51
C ALA A 396 1.79 5.35 23.51
N LEU A 397 2.70 5.00 22.60
CA LEU A 397 3.32 3.68 22.49
C LEU A 397 4.81 3.83 22.11
N PRO A 398 5.66 4.33 23.03
CA PRO A 398 7.07 4.58 22.77
C PRO A 398 7.87 3.30 22.45
N GLU A 399 7.33 2.13 22.78
CA GLU A 399 7.91 0.83 22.44
C GLU A 399 7.74 0.45 20.96
N LEU A 400 6.87 1.13 20.22
CA LEU A 400 6.69 0.92 18.78
C LEU A 400 7.88 1.52 18.03
N ASP A 401 8.54 0.72 17.20
CA ASP A 401 9.52 1.22 16.24
C ASP A 401 8.81 2.03 15.16
N LEU A 402 8.74 3.34 15.39
CA LEU A 402 8.10 4.32 14.54
C LEU A 402 9.14 5.29 13.98
N SER A 403 9.20 5.37 12.64
CA SER A 403 9.95 6.40 11.93
C SER A 403 9.05 7.21 11.00
N MET A 404 9.40 8.47 10.75
CA MET A 404 8.69 9.33 9.80
C MET A 404 9.68 10.10 8.94
N THR A 405 9.39 10.23 7.64
CA THR A 405 10.18 11.05 6.70
C THR A 405 9.30 12.01 5.92
N GLU A 406 9.68 13.28 5.91
CA GLU A 406 9.10 14.28 5.02
C GLU A 406 9.99 14.44 3.78
N TYR A 407 9.41 14.44 2.59
CA TYR A 407 10.13 14.64 1.33
C TYR A 407 10.04 16.12 0.89
N PRO A 408 11.13 16.88 0.98
CA PRO A 408 11.14 18.30 0.60
C PRO A 408 10.76 18.48 -0.87
N GLY A 409 9.93 19.48 -1.15
CA GLY A 409 9.47 19.78 -2.51
C GLY A 409 8.54 18.74 -3.16
N ALA A 410 8.23 17.64 -2.49
CA ALA A 410 7.37 16.60 -3.03
C ALA A 410 5.87 16.94 -2.86
N THR A 411 5.12 16.77 -3.95
CA THR A 411 3.65 16.75 -3.95
C THR A 411 3.14 15.32 -3.73
N HIS A 412 1.83 15.14 -3.48
CA HIS A 412 1.22 13.81 -3.27
C HIS A 412 1.66 12.76 -4.32
N GLY A 413 1.52 13.07 -5.62
CA GLY A 413 1.90 12.12 -6.68
C GLY A 413 3.42 11.88 -6.80
N SER A 414 4.26 12.86 -6.52
CA SER A 414 5.72 12.67 -6.57
C SER A 414 6.27 12.00 -5.31
N ALA A 415 5.62 12.23 -4.16
CA ALA A 415 5.96 11.60 -2.88
C ALA A 415 5.85 10.08 -2.96
N GLN A 416 4.88 9.56 -3.72
CA GLN A 416 4.72 8.12 -3.96
C GLN A 416 6.00 7.46 -4.49
N MET A 417 6.73 8.12 -5.40
CA MET A 417 7.97 7.56 -5.99
C MET A 417 9.12 7.55 -4.99
N TYR A 418 9.30 8.65 -4.25
CA TYR A 418 10.29 8.72 -3.16
C TYR A 418 9.99 7.68 -2.08
N ALA A 419 8.71 7.50 -1.76
CA ALA A 419 8.26 6.57 -0.75
C ALA A 419 8.55 5.12 -1.10
N VAL A 420 8.40 4.70 -2.36
CA VAL A 420 8.78 3.32 -2.76
C VAL A 420 10.27 3.07 -2.54
N LEU A 421 11.12 4.00 -2.97
CA LEU A 421 12.58 3.87 -2.82
C LEU A 421 13.01 3.83 -1.35
N ASP A 422 12.42 4.70 -0.53
CA ASP A 422 12.65 4.75 0.91
C ASP A 422 12.11 3.50 1.61
N ALA A 423 10.94 3.01 1.21
CA ALA A 423 10.28 1.84 1.77
C ALA A 423 11.11 0.57 1.61
N LEU A 424 11.75 0.37 0.45
CA LEU A 424 12.58 -0.82 0.20
C LEU A 424 13.78 -0.94 1.15
N ARG A 425 14.33 0.19 1.61
CA ARG A 425 15.43 0.20 2.59
C ARG A 425 14.98 -0.07 4.02
N HIS A 426 13.69 0.08 4.30
CA HIS A 426 13.09 -0.11 5.62
C HIS A 426 12.11 -1.29 5.65
N ALA A 427 12.06 -2.06 4.56
CA ALA A 427 11.31 -3.30 4.51
C ALA A 427 11.90 -4.27 5.53
N CYS A 428 11.05 -5.16 6.03
CA CYS A 428 11.48 -6.25 6.87
C CYS A 428 12.49 -7.14 6.13
N GLY A 429 13.56 -7.51 6.85
CA GLY A 429 14.78 -8.14 6.35
C GLY A 429 15.91 -7.91 7.35
N LYS A 430 17.02 -8.64 7.22
CA LYS A 430 18.23 -8.40 8.04
C LYS A 430 18.92 -7.11 7.60
N GLU A 431 19.19 -6.22 8.56
CA GLU A 431 20.12 -5.09 8.38
C GLU A 431 21.58 -5.55 8.30
#